data_AF-A0A212SV54-F1
#
_entry.id   AF-A0A212SV54-F1
#
_cell.length_a   1.000
_cell.length_b   1.000
_cell.length_c   1.000
_cell.angle_alpha   90.00
_cell.angle_beta   90.00
_cell.angle_gamma   90.00
#
_symmetry.space_group_name_H-M   'P 1'
#
loop_
_entity.id
_entity.type
_entity.pdbx_description
1 polymer ?
#
loop_
_entity_poly.entity_id
_entity_poly.type
_entity_poly.pdbx_seq_one_letter_code
_entity_poly.pdbx_strand_id
1 'polypeptide(L)'
;MNSTGLQIGDLNTIQPRGICPHCNHGVGFSRVDRRMVFPELIPQRSASGMDFSAGGSSPTPQRKRVLRRVEEYVLECQLCEETCVFFAHWGPDVASVTEALQSDQRMGDIKLKVTRLQLIYPSQQHRALHEAAPLKMREMFHEGARCESAGALRAAAAMYRAAVEELCADKQAAGGNLFEKIEGLTSKGVSPEIVADLHEARTLGNWSLHDGLSFSAGEVADVALLIEEAVMVVYVQPQERAALRAARKERRDQYRAKHKS
;
A
#
# COMPACT_ATOMS: atom_id res chain seq x y z
N MET A 1 11.64 7.65 -8.29
CA MET A 1 12.19 6.60 -7.39
C MET A 1 11.36 6.60 -6.12
N ASN A 2 10.16 6.03 -6.14
CA ASN A 2 9.33 5.86 -4.94
C ASN A 2 9.10 4.39 -4.72
N SER A 3 10.07 3.75 -4.09
CA SER A 3 9.85 2.46 -3.44
C SER A 3 9.10 2.73 -2.14
N THR A 4 7.76 2.71 -2.18
CA THR A 4 6.93 2.29 -1.03
C THR A 4 7.08 0.78 -0.76
N GLY A 5 8.16 0.19 -1.27
CA GLY A 5 8.61 -1.16 -0.99
C GLY A 5 9.26 -1.18 0.37
N LEU A 6 8.49 -1.67 1.33
CA LEU A 6 8.95 -2.32 2.56
C LEU A 6 10.47 -2.58 2.60
N GLN A 7 11.22 -1.69 3.24
CA GLN A 7 12.67 -1.78 3.34
C GLN A 7 13.08 -2.63 4.55
N ILE A 8 12.60 -3.87 4.64
CA ILE A 8 13.28 -4.83 5.50
C ILE A 8 14.51 -5.29 4.71
N GLY A 9 15.69 -5.01 5.26
CA GLY A 9 16.98 -5.46 4.73
C GLY A 9 17.05 -6.98 4.61
N ASP A 10 18.22 -7.54 4.34
CA ASP A 10 18.36 -8.97 4.06
C ASP A 10 17.70 -9.85 5.14
N LEU A 11 16.55 -10.45 4.78
CA LEU A 11 15.72 -11.30 5.64
C LEU A 11 16.45 -12.57 6.10
N ASN A 12 17.59 -12.88 5.46
CA ASN A 12 18.46 -13.98 5.87
C ASN A 12 19.39 -13.62 7.04
N THR A 13 19.51 -12.34 7.40
CA THR A 13 20.28 -11.94 8.57
C THR A 13 19.59 -12.39 9.86
N ILE A 14 20.38 -12.60 10.91
CA ILE A 14 19.88 -13.02 12.23
C ILE A 14 18.91 -11.97 12.81
N GLN A 15 19.12 -10.70 12.46
CA GLN A 15 18.32 -9.58 12.90
C GLN A 15 18.02 -8.66 11.71
N PRO A 16 16.97 -8.96 10.92
CA PRO A 16 16.53 -8.09 9.84
C PRO A 16 16.23 -6.69 10.37
N ARG A 17 16.53 -5.65 9.60
CA ARG A 17 16.26 -4.26 9.97
C ARG A 17 15.41 -3.60 8.91
N GLY A 18 14.48 -2.74 9.31
CA GLY A 18 13.64 -2.03 8.36
C GLY A 18 12.59 -1.16 9.03
N ILE A 19 11.68 -0.60 8.23
CA ILE A 19 10.54 0.16 8.74
C ILE A 19 9.44 -0.82 9.15
N CYS A 20 9.00 -0.73 10.41
CA CYS A 20 7.89 -1.53 10.93
C CYS A 20 6.55 -1.10 10.30
N PRO A 21 5.75 -2.02 9.74
CA PRO A 21 4.44 -1.68 9.18
C PRO A 21 3.37 -1.31 10.23
N HIS A 22 3.61 -1.62 11.51
CA HIS A 22 2.69 -1.24 12.60
C HIS A 22 3.01 0.14 13.17
N CYS A 23 4.26 0.38 13.58
CA CYS A 23 4.64 1.63 14.24
C CYS A 23 5.32 2.65 13.32
N ASN A 24 5.63 2.31 12.07
CA ASN A 24 6.28 3.17 11.08
C ASN A 24 7.66 3.73 11.50
N HIS A 25 8.38 3.04 12.39
CA HIS A 25 9.73 3.39 12.81
C HIS A 25 10.77 2.44 12.19
N GLY A 26 12.00 2.94 12.01
CA GLY A 26 13.15 2.10 11.68
C GLY A 26 13.58 1.25 12.87
N VAL A 27 13.39 -0.06 12.77
CA VAL A 27 13.58 -1.01 13.88
C VAL A 27 14.39 -2.23 13.44
N GLY A 28 14.91 -2.96 14.43
CA GLY A 28 15.30 -4.35 14.25
C GLY A 28 14.07 -5.28 14.40
N PHE A 29 14.13 -6.42 13.75
CA PHE A 29 13.13 -7.47 13.86
C PHE A 29 13.75 -8.73 14.46
N SER A 30 13.00 -9.37 15.35
CA SER A 30 13.27 -10.73 15.81
C SER A 30 12.59 -11.71 14.86
N ARG A 31 13.32 -12.69 14.31
CA ARG A 31 12.73 -13.72 13.46
C ARG A 31 12.08 -14.79 14.33
N VAL A 32 10.75 -14.82 14.35
CA VAL A 32 9.94 -15.77 15.14
C VAL A 32 9.85 -17.10 14.40
N ASP A 33 9.49 -17.08 13.12
CA ASP A 33 9.38 -18.28 12.28
C ASP A 33 9.82 -18.01 10.83
N ARG A 34 10.22 -19.08 10.16
CA ARG A 34 10.50 -19.11 8.72
C ARG A 34 10.07 -20.46 8.16
N ARG A 35 9.04 -20.45 7.31
CA ARG A 35 8.52 -21.67 6.69
C ARG A 35 8.48 -21.56 5.17
N MET A 36 8.74 -22.66 4.48
CA MET A 36 8.58 -22.73 3.03
C MET A 36 7.10 -22.99 2.72
N VAL A 37 6.45 -22.07 2.02
CA VAL A 37 5.00 -22.16 1.69
C VAL A 37 4.78 -22.88 0.37
N PHE A 38 5.71 -22.72 -0.59
CA PHE A 38 5.61 -23.36 -1.90
C PHE A 38 6.97 -23.93 -2.35
N PRO A 39 7.10 -25.25 -2.42
CA PRO A 39 7.85 -25.91 -3.47
C PRO A 39 6.86 -26.54 -4.47
N GLU A 40 7.21 -26.58 -5.76
CA GLU A 40 6.64 -27.60 -6.65
C GLU A 40 6.71 -28.96 -5.92
N LEU A 41 5.57 -29.65 -5.83
CA LEU A 41 5.49 -31.01 -5.29
C LEU A 41 6.54 -31.86 -6.02
N ILE A 42 7.63 -32.20 -5.33
CA ILE A 42 8.52 -33.26 -5.78
C ILE A 42 7.66 -34.52 -5.76
N PRO A 43 7.41 -35.21 -6.89
CA PRO A 43 6.70 -36.47 -6.85
C PRO A 43 7.54 -37.42 -5.99
N GLN A 44 7.10 -37.71 -4.78
CA GLN A 44 7.66 -38.81 -4.02
C GLN A 44 7.30 -40.07 -4.81
N ARG A 45 8.31 -40.85 -5.23
CA ARG A 45 8.06 -42.19 -5.73
C ARG A 45 7.30 -42.93 -4.62
N SER A 46 6.09 -43.41 -4.94
CA SER A 46 5.44 -44.43 -4.13
C SER A 46 6.43 -45.59 -3.99
N ALA A 47 6.82 -45.88 -2.75
CA ALA A 47 7.60 -47.06 -2.42
C ALA A 47 6.68 -48.28 -2.54
N SER A 48 6.38 -48.70 -3.77
CA SER A 48 5.63 -49.92 -4.08
C SER A 48 6.11 -50.45 -5.42
N GLY A 49 7.17 -51.26 -5.36
CA GLY A 49 7.79 -51.90 -6.51
C GLY A 49 9.15 -52.48 -6.14
N MET A 50 9.15 -53.51 -5.31
CA MET A 50 10.32 -54.38 -5.14
C MET A 50 10.47 -55.21 -6.42
N ASP A 51 11.31 -54.76 -7.35
CA ASP A 51 11.83 -55.62 -8.42
C ASP A 51 13.30 -55.91 -8.14
N PHE A 52 13.54 -57.12 -7.62
CA PHE A 52 14.84 -57.77 -7.63
C PHE A 52 15.07 -58.33 -9.02
N SER A 53 15.86 -57.66 -9.87
CA SER A 53 16.74 -58.29 -10.88
C SER A 53 17.35 -57.27 -11.83
N ALA A 54 18.55 -57.62 -12.30
CA ALA A 54 19.33 -57.07 -13.41
C ALA A 54 20.20 -55.83 -13.11
N GLY A 55 21.52 -56.08 -13.12
CA GLY A 55 22.54 -55.06 -13.18
C GLY A 55 22.38 -54.21 -14.44
N GLY A 56 22.04 -52.95 -14.22
CA GLY A 56 22.09 -51.87 -15.18
C GLY A 56 22.22 -50.59 -14.37
N SER A 57 23.22 -49.78 -14.69
CA SER A 57 23.41 -48.46 -14.08
C SER A 57 22.15 -47.62 -14.24
N SER A 58 21.31 -47.61 -13.20
CA SER A 58 20.10 -46.79 -13.17
C SER A 58 20.52 -45.32 -13.26
N PRO A 59 19.96 -44.51 -14.18
CA PRO A 59 20.19 -43.08 -14.15
C PRO A 59 19.61 -42.56 -12.84
N THR A 60 20.47 -42.07 -11.96
CA THR A 60 20.08 -41.43 -10.71
C THR A 60 19.05 -40.35 -11.05
N PRO A 61 17.83 -40.38 -10.49
CA PRO A 61 16.81 -39.39 -10.83
C PRO A 61 17.33 -38.03 -10.36
N GLN A 62 17.70 -37.18 -11.32
CA GLN A 62 18.11 -35.81 -11.04
C GLN A 62 16.92 -35.11 -10.36
N ARG A 63 17.06 -34.76 -9.09
CA ARG A 63 16.11 -33.88 -8.40
C ARG A 63 15.97 -32.63 -9.26
N LYS A 64 14.80 -32.40 -9.87
CA LYS A 64 14.50 -31.14 -10.54
C LYS A 64 14.72 -30.02 -9.53
N ARG A 65 15.70 -29.16 -9.80
CA ARG A 65 16.09 -28.10 -8.88
C ARG A 65 14.98 -27.05 -8.88
N VAL A 66 14.41 -26.79 -7.71
CA VAL A 66 13.40 -25.75 -7.53
C VAL A 66 14.07 -24.39 -7.66
N LEU A 67 13.93 -23.75 -8.83
CA LEU A 67 14.52 -22.44 -9.13
C LEU A 67 13.69 -21.28 -8.56
N ARG A 68 12.44 -21.54 -8.16
CA ARG A 68 11.54 -20.55 -7.56
C ARG A 68 10.87 -21.14 -6.34
N ARG A 69 10.89 -20.42 -5.22
CA ARG A 69 10.21 -20.84 -3.98
C ARG A 69 9.63 -19.63 -3.27
N VAL A 70 8.63 -19.88 -2.44
CA VAL A 70 8.06 -18.84 -1.56
C VAL A 70 8.31 -19.25 -0.12
N GLU A 71 8.89 -18.34 0.64
CA GLU A 71 9.12 -18.50 2.07
C GLU A 71 8.29 -17.47 2.83
N GLU A 72 7.58 -17.91 3.85
CA GLU A 72 6.96 -17.03 4.82
C GLU A 72 7.94 -16.73 5.94
N TYR A 73 8.02 -15.46 6.30
CA TYR A 73 8.76 -14.95 7.44
C TYR A 73 7.76 -14.36 8.43
N VAL A 74 7.78 -14.86 9.67
CA VAL A 74 7.08 -14.26 10.81
C VAL A 74 8.12 -13.52 11.63
N LEU A 75 7.99 -12.19 11.67
CA LEU A 75 8.91 -11.28 12.31
C LEU A 75 8.21 -10.52 13.42
N GLU A 76 8.89 -10.25 14.53
CA GLU A 76 8.39 -9.43 15.63
C GLU A 76 9.17 -8.12 15.68
N CYS A 77 8.46 -7.00 15.79
CA CYS A 77 9.07 -5.68 15.93
C CYS A 77 9.73 -5.54 17.30
N GLN A 78 11.02 -5.20 17.35
CA GLN A 78 11.72 -5.01 18.63
C GLN A 78 11.34 -3.71 19.38
N LEU A 79 10.48 -2.87 18.79
CA LEU A 79 10.03 -1.62 19.40
C LEU A 79 8.59 -1.70 19.92
N CYS A 80 7.65 -2.14 19.08
CA CYS A 80 6.23 -2.20 19.43
C CYS A 80 5.74 -3.62 19.71
N GLU A 81 6.62 -4.62 19.64
CA GLU A 81 6.34 -6.04 19.94
C GLU A 81 5.27 -6.70 19.04
N GLU A 82 4.77 -5.97 18.05
CA GLU A 82 3.77 -6.47 17.11
C GLU A 82 4.38 -7.41 16.05
N THR A 83 3.60 -8.42 15.69
CA THR A 83 3.98 -9.43 14.69
C THR A 83 3.73 -8.93 13.27
N CYS A 84 4.67 -9.21 12.38
CA CYS A 84 4.60 -8.94 10.95
C CYS A 84 4.81 -10.25 10.17
N VAL A 85 4.02 -10.48 9.14
CA VAL A 85 4.13 -11.68 8.28
C VAL A 85 4.45 -11.25 6.86
N PHE A 86 5.46 -11.88 6.27
CA PHE A 86 5.93 -11.58 4.92
C PHE A 86 6.04 -12.84 4.07
N PHE A 87 5.71 -12.73 2.78
CA PHE A 87 6.13 -13.69 1.76
C PHE A 87 7.33 -13.17 0.98
N ALA A 88 8.44 -13.89 1.06
CA ALA A 88 9.61 -13.70 0.23
C ALA A 88 9.55 -14.67 -0.95
N HIS A 89 9.39 -14.13 -2.16
CA HIS A 89 9.50 -14.87 -3.40
C HIS A 89 10.97 -14.92 -3.80
N TRP A 90 11.51 -16.13 -3.86
CA TRP A 90 12.87 -16.41 -4.29
C TRP A 90 12.85 -16.80 -5.76
N GLY A 91 13.81 -16.27 -6.52
CA GLY A 91 14.02 -16.61 -7.91
C GLY A 91 15.51 -16.59 -8.27
N PRO A 92 15.86 -17.07 -9.47
CA PRO A 92 17.23 -17.05 -9.93
C PRO A 92 17.70 -15.62 -10.12
N ASP A 93 18.92 -15.34 -9.67
CA ASP A 93 19.55 -14.05 -9.90
C ASP A 93 19.95 -13.94 -11.38
N VAL A 94 19.32 -13.00 -12.09
CA VAL A 94 19.47 -12.80 -13.55
C VAL A 94 20.94 -12.65 -13.96
N ALA A 95 21.77 -12.01 -13.14
CA ALA A 95 23.20 -11.91 -13.36
C ALA A 95 23.86 -13.30 -13.37
N SER A 96 23.64 -14.11 -12.33
CA SER A 96 24.15 -15.48 -12.25
C SER A 96 23.62 -16.42 -13.35
N VAL A 97 22.39 -16.18 -13.83
CA VAL A 97 21.84 -16.93 -14.97
C VAL A 97 22.56 -16.57 -16.27
N THR A 98 22.82 -15.28 -16.48
CA THR A 98 23.49 -14.77 -17.69
C THR A 98 24.93 -15.27 -17.76
N GLU A 99 25.64 -15.24 -16.63
CA GLU A 99 27.00 -15.80 -16.49
C GLU A 99 27.02 -17.31 -16.75
N ALA A 100 26.06 -18.06 -16.21
CA ALA A 100 25.97 -19.50 -16.43
C ALA A 100 25.69 -19.87 -17.91
N LEU A 101 24.86 -19.08 -18.61
CA LEU A 101 24.58 -19.27 -20.04
C LEU A 101 25.80 -18.95 -20.93
N GLN A 102 26.68 -18.04 -20.50
CA GLN A 102 27.84 -17.59 -21.28
C GLN A 102 29.09 -18.46 -21.08
N SER A 103 29.16 -19.25 -20.00
CA SER A 103 30.41 -19.89 -19.55
C SER A 103 30.43 -21.42 -19.62
N ASP A 104 29.45 -22.07 -20.23
CA ASP A 104 29.26 -23.54 -20.20
C ASP A 104 29.29 -24.12 -18.77
N GLN A 105 29.09 -23.25 -17.77
CA GLN A 105 29.02 -23.61 -16.37
C GLN A 105 27.76 -24.43 -16.14
N ARG A 106 27.88 -25.46 -15.30
CA ARG A 106 26.73 -26.24 -14.87
C ARG A 106 25.72 -25.28 -14.22
N MET A 107 24.43 -25.44 -14.52
CA MET A 107 23.30 -24.77 -13.82
C MET A 107 23.35 -24.89 -12.28
N GLY A 108 24.31 -25.64 -11.71
CA GLY A 108 24.69 -25.75 -10.31
C GLY A 108 24.92 -24.42 -9.59
N ASP A 109 25.39 -23.39 -10.27
CA ASP A 109 25.90 -22.18 -9.59
C ASP A 109 24.93 -20.99 -9.57
N ILE A 110 23.69 -21.17 -10.08
CA ILE A 110 22.68 -20.11 -10.08
C ILE A 110 22.31 -19.73 -8.64
N LYS A 111 22.66 -18.50 -8.25
CA LYS A 111 22.33 -17.94 -6.94
C LYS A 111 20.85 -17.57 -6.92
N LEU A 112 20.16 -17.88 -5.83
CA LEU A 112 18.79 -17.45 -5.61
C LEU A 112 18.80 -16.16 -4.80
N LYS A 113 17.95 -15.20 -5.19
CA LYS A 113 17.71 -13.97 -4.45
C LYS A 113 16.22 -13.73 -4.26
N VAL A 114 15.87 -12.92 -3.27
CA VAL A 114 14.51 -12.42 -3.12
C VAL A 114 14.22 -11.50 -4.31
N THR A 115 13.25 -11.90 -5.14
CA THR A 115 12.80 -11.11 -6.30
C THR A 115 11.60 -10.24 -5.95
N ARG A 116 10.79 -10.67 -4.97
CA ARG A 116 9.63 -9.92 -4.48
C ARG A 116 9.43 -10.20 -3.00
N LEU A 117 9.22 -9.15 -2.22
CA LEU A 117 8.79 -9.22 -0.83
C LEU A 117 7.36 -8.69 -0.73
N GLN A 118 6.47 -9.44 -0.09
CA GLN A 118 5.07 -9.10 0.07
C GLN A 118 4.70 -9.11 1.55
N LEU A 119 4.14 -8.01 2.06
CA LEU A 119 3.53 -7.94 3.40
C LEU A 119 2.18 -8.66 3.38
N ILE A 120 2.00 -9.57 4.34
CA ILE A 120 0.76 -10.32 4.56
C ILE A 120 0.03 -9.80 5.79
N TYR A 121 0.78 -9.50 6.86
CA TYR A 121 0.23 -8.96 8.10
C TYR A 121 1.20 -7.94 8.73
N PRO A 122 0.73 -6.80 9.25
CA PRO A 122 -0.66 -6.33 9.22
C PRO A 122 -1.11 -6.08 7.79
N SER A 123 -2.41 -6.24 7.52
CA SER A 123 -2.98 -5.73 6.28
C SER A 123 -2.64 -4.24 6.22
N GLN A 124 -2.08 -3.76 5.11
CA GLN A 124 -1.76 -2.35 4.96
C GLN A 124 -2.96 -1.51 5.41
N GLN A 125 -2.77 -0.64 6.40
CA GLN A 125 -3.80 0.31 6.75
C GLN A 125 -4.07 1.15 5.51
N HIS A 126 -5.30 1.07 5.01
CA HIS A 126 -5.72 1.83 3.85
C HIS A 126 -5.74 3.32 4.24
N ARG A 127 -5.44 4.18 3.29
CA ARG A 127 -5.60 5.63 3.47
C ARG A 127 -7.03 5.91 3.98
N ALA A 128 -7.13 6.81 4.94
CA ALA A 128 -8.39 7.20 5.52
C ALA A 128 -8.44 8.72 5.66
N LEU A 129 -9.60 9.30 5.36
CA LEU A 129 -9.83 10.72 5.56
C LEU A 129 -10.15 11.02 7.03
N HIS A 130 -9.80 12.23 7.46
CA HIS A 130 -10.11 12.73 8.80
C HIS A 130 -11.62 12.67 9.11
N GLU A 131 -11.99 12.39 10.36
CA GLU A 131 -13.39 12.18 10.79
C GLU A 131 -14.31 13.39 10.59
N ALA A 132 -13.72 14.58 10.44
CA ALA A 132 -14.43 15.83 10.12
C ALA A 132 -15.06 15.80 8.72
N ALA A 133 -14.58 14.93 7.82
CA ALA A 133 -15.18 14.74 6.51
C ALA A 133 -16.48 13.91 6.60
N PRO A 134 -17.47 14.17 5.72
CA PRO A 134 -18.73 13.43 5.70
C PRO A 134 -18.52 11.92 5.54
N LEU A 135 -19.34 11.12 6.25
CA LEU A 135 -19.20 9.65 6.25
C LEU A 135 -19.14 9.05 4.85
N LYS A 136 -20.06 9.43 3.95
CA LYS A 136 -20.10 8.92 2.57
C LYS A 136 -18.80 9.20 1.80
N MET A 137 -18.25 10.42 1.96
CA MET A 137 -16.96 10.77 1.35
C MET A 137 -15.84 9.87 1.88
N ARG A 138 -15.81 9.64 3.21
CA ARG A 138 -14.81 8.76 3.84
C ARG A 138 -14.93 7.32 3.34
N GLU A 139 -16.15 6.82 3.19
CA GLU A 139 -16.42 5.46 2.69
C GLU A 139 -15.96 5.30 1.23
N MET A 140 -16.30 6.25 0.35
CA MET A 140 -15.84 6.24 -1.05
C MET A 140 -14.32 6.29 -1.14
N PHE A 141 -13.68 7.19 -0.39
CA PHE A 141 -12.23 7.31 -0.38
C PHE A 141 -11.55 6.03 0.14
N HIS A 142 -12.08 5.46 1.23
CA HIS A 142 -11.53 4.23 1.82
C HIS A 142 -11.67 3.03 0.87
N GLU A 143 -12.76 2.93 0.11
CA GLU A 143 -12.90 1.92 -0.93
C GLU A 143 -11.89 2.13 -2.07
N GLY A 144 -11.61 3.38 -2.43
CA GLY A 144 -10.53 3.73 -3.36
C GLY A 144 -9.16 3.28 -2.86
N ALA A 145 -8.87 3.50 -1.58
CA ALA A 145 -7.62 3.09 -0.96
C ALA A 145 -7.44 1.56 -0.90
N ARG A 146 -8.53 0.80 -0.73
CA ARG A 146 -8.51 -0.67 -0.87
C ARG A 146 -8.24 -1.12 -2.30
N CYS A 147 -8.83 -0.45 -3.27
CA CYS A 147 -8.57 -0.73 -4.68
C CYS A 147 -7.11 -0.41 -5.05
N GLU A 148 -6.56 0.69 -4.53
CA GLU A 148 -5.17 1.10 -4.72
C GLU A 148 -4.22 0.03 -4.15
N SER A 149 -4.43 -0.41 -2.91
CA SER A 149 -3.59 -1.44 -2.26
C SER A 149 -3.65 -2.79 -2.99
N ALA A 150 -4.78 -3.12 -3.60
CA ALA A 150 -4.95 -4.31 -4.43
C ALA A 150 -4.36 -4.18 -5.85
N GLY A 151 -3.86 -2.99 -6.24
CA GLY A 151 -3.38 -2.71 -7.60
C GLY A 151 -4.49 -2.54 -8.63
N ALA A 152 -5.75 -2.42 -8.20
CA ALA A 152 -6.91 -2.15 -9.05
C ALA A 152 -7.02 -0.64 -9.35
N LEU A 153 -6.00 -0.08 -10.01
CA LEU A 153 -5.81 1.37 -10.15
C LEU A 153 -6.97 2.11 -10.83
N ARG A 154 -7.62 1.50 -11.83
CA ARG A 154 -8.81 2.08 -12.48
C ARG A 154 -10.01 2.16 -11.54
N ALA A 155 -10.19 1.15 -10.68
CA ALA A 155 -11.25 1.16 -9.67
C ALA A 155 -10.92 2.19 -8.56
N ALA A 156 -9.65 2.29 -8.16
CA ALA A 156 -9.21 3.31 -7.20
C ALA A 156 -9.51 4.73 -7.71
N ALA A 157 -9.16 5.03 -8.98
CA ALA A 157 -9.47 6.31 -9.62
C ALA A 157 -10.97 6.64 -9.63
N ALA A 158 -11.82 5.64 -9.91
CA ALA A 158 -13.28 5.81 -9.88
C ALA A 158 -13.78 6.20 -8.49
N MET A 159 -13.28 5.54 -7.46
CA MET A 159 -13.68 5.77 -6.07
C MET A 159 -13.16 7.11 -5.53
N TYR A 160 -11.94 7.52 -5.90
CA TYR A 160 -11.41 8.84 -5.55
C TYR A 160 -12.20 9.97 -6.20
N ARG A 161 -12.61 9.79 -7.46
CA ARG A 161 -13.56 10.71 -8.09
C ARG A 161 -14.89 10.76 -7.33
N ALA A 162 -15.46 9.61 -6.96
CA ALA A 162 -16.71 9.55 -6.20
C ALA A 162 -16.60 10.27 -4.84
N ALA A 163 -15.45 10.17 -4.16
CA ALA A 163 -15.20 10.95 -2.95
C ALA A 163 -15.25 12.47 -3.19
N VAL A 164 -14.72 12.96 -4.31
CA VAL A 164 -14.83 14.38 -4.70
C VAL A 164 -16.27 14.77 -5.04
N GLU A 165 -17.06 13.88 -5.64
CA GLU A 165 -18.50 14.10 -5.86
C GLU A 165 -19.25 14.28 -4.54
N GLU A 166 -18.96 13.45 -3.53
CA GLU A 166 -19.53 13.56 -2.18
C GLU A 166 -19.08 14.84 -1.47
N LEU A 167 -17.82 15.28 -1.63
CA LEU A 167 -17.35 16.58 -1.12
C LEU A 167 -18.17 17.72 -1.72
N CYS A 168 -18.36 17.72 -3.05
CA CYS A 168 -19.12 18.76 -3.73
C CYS A 168 -20.59 18.77 -3.29
N ALA A 169 -21.18 17.59 -3.08
CA ALA A 169 -22.54 17.44 -2.61
C ALA A 169 -22.72 17.99 -1.19
N ASP A 170 -21.80 17.66 -0.27
CA ASP A 170 -21.82 18.18 1.11
C ASP A 170 -21.71 19.71 1.16
N LYS A 171 -20.81 20.29 0.35
CA LYS A 171 -20.65 21.75 0.26
C LYS A 171 -21.76 22.44 -0.54
N GLN A 172 -22.72 21.67 -1.06
CA GLN A 172 -23.82 22.16 -1.89
C GLN A 172 -23.30 23.03 -3.04
N ALA A 173 -22.24 22.56 -3.72
CA ALA A 173 -21.66 23.26 -4.84
C ALA A 173 -22.60 23.20 -6.05
N ALA A 174 -22.77 24.32 -6.73
CA ALA A 174 -23.68 24.44 -7.87
C ALA A 174 -23.05 23.86 -9.15
N GLY A 175 -23.86 23.26 -10.02
CA GLY A 175 -23.40 22.71 -11.30
C GLY A 175 -24.17 21.47 -11.73
N GLY A 176 -24.34 21.28 -13.04
CA GLY A 176 -24.99 20.12 -13.64
C GLY A 176 -24.07 18.90 -13.78
N ASN A 177 -22.76 19.09 -13.74
CA ASN A 177 -21.75 18.03 -13.81
C ASN A 177 -20.63 18.25 -12.77
N LEU A 178 -19.74 17.27 -12.59
CA LEU A 178 -18.69 17.36 -11.58
C LEU A 178 -17.71 18.52 -11.84
N PHE A 179 -17.42 18.84 -13.11
CA PHE A 179 -16.55 19.97 -13.43
C PHE A 179 -17.13 21.29 -12.89
N GLU A 180 -18.39 21.57 -13.21
CA GLU A 180 -19.09 22.77 -12.74
C GLU A 180 -19.22 22.80 -11.20
N LYS A 181 -19.47 21.64 -10.59
CA LYS A 181 -19.54 21.52 -9.12
C LYS A 181 -18.20 21.84 -8.46
N ILE A 182 -17.07 21.38 -9.01
CA ILE A 182 -15.74 21.69 -8.50
C ILE A 182 -15.47 23.20 -8.62
N GLU A 183 -15.77 23.81 -9.76
CA GLU A 183 -15.67 25.27 -9.93
C GLU A 183 -16.54 26.04 -8.91
N GLY A 184 -17.74 25.53 -8.66
CA GLY A 184 -18.69 26.07 -7.70
C GLY A 184 -18.17 26.11 -6.25
N LEU A 185 -17.14 25.33 -5.89
CA LEU A 185 -16.54 25.36 -4.55
C LEU A 185 -15.84 26.68 -4.24
N THR A 186 -15.38 27.42 -5.25
CA THR A 186 -14.80 28.76 -5.06
C THR A 186 -15.80 29.70 -4.38
N SER A 187 -17.08 29.60 -4.76
CA SER A 187 -18.17 30.38 -4.12
C SER A 187 -18.42 29.98 -2.65
N LYS A 188 -17.93 28.82 -2.24
CA LYS A 188 -18.00 28.30 -0.86
C LYS A 188 -16.74 28.64 -0.05
N GLY A 189 -15.81 29.41 -0.60
CA GLY A 189 -14.58 29.84 0.06
C GLY A 189 -13.44 28.81 0.01
N VAL A 190 -13.54 27.82 -0.87
CA VAL A 190 -12.41 26.91 -1.17
C VAL A 190 -11.41 27.66 -2.06
N SER A 191 -10.11 27.48 -1.82
CA SER A 191 -9.07 28.18 -2.58
C SER A 191 -8.98 27.66 -4.01
N PRO A 192 -8.57 28.50 -4.98
CA PRO A 192 -8.38 28.07 -6.38
C PRO A 192 -7.39 26.92 -6.55
N GLU A 193 -6.37 26.84 -5.68
CA GLU A 193 -5.39 25.75 -5.67
C GLU A 193 -6.07 24.40 -5.36
N ILE A 194 -6.86 24.33 -4.28
CA ILE A 194 -7.61 23.11 -3.94
C ILE A 194 -8.64 22.77 -5.03
N VAL A 195 -9.27 23.77 -5.66
CA VAL A 195 -10.18 23.54 -6.79
C VAL A 195 -9.44 22.91 -7.98
N ALA A 196 -8.23 23.39 -8.31
CA ALA A 196 -7.40 22.80 -9.35
C ALA A 196 -7.01 21.35 -9.01
N ASP A 197 -6.60 21.10 -7.77
CA ASP A 197 -6.22 19.76 -7.29
C ASP A 197 -7.39 18.77 -7.37
N LEU A 198 -8.62 19.21 -7.07
CA LEU A 198 -9.82 18.36 -7.18
C LEU A 198 -10.16 18.03 -8.65
N HIS A 199 -9.75 18.84 -9.62
CA HIS A 199 -9.90 18.49 -11.04
C HIS A 199 -8.97 17.35 -11.46
N GLU A 200 -7.85 17.13 -10.78
CA GLU A 200 -6.99 15.97 -11.04
C GLU A 200 -7.72 14.67 -10.72
N ALA A 201 -8.46 14.61 -9.61
CA ALA A 201 -9.30 13.45 -9.28
C ALA A 201 -10.42 13.23 -10.31
N ARG A 202 -11.06 14.31 -10.78
CA ARG A 202 -12.08 14.24 -11.84
C ARG A 202 -11.50 13.67 -13.13
N THR A 203 -10.32 14.16 -13.53
CA THR A 203 -9.63 13.80 -14.78
C THR A 203 -9.12 12.37 -14.71
N LEU A 204 -8.46 11.99 -13.62
CA LEU A 204 -8.00 10.64 -13.34
C LEU A 204 -9.14 9.62 -13.49
N GLY A 205 -10.27 9.85 -12.81
CA GLY A 205 -11.43 8.96 -12.89
C GLY A 205 -12.03 8.87 -14.29
N ASN A 206 -12.17 10.01 -14.99
CA ASN A 206 -12.70 10.03 -16.35
C ASN A 206 -11.82 9.24 -17.32
N TRP A 207 -10.52 9.54 -17.37
CA TRP A 207 -9.58 8.92 -18.30
C TRP A 207 -9.37 7.43 -17.98
N SER A 208 -9.39 7.05 -16.71
CA SER A 208 -9.27 5.65 -16.28
C SER A 208 -10.43 4.78 -16.73
N LEU A 209 -11.65 5.32 -16.72
CA LEU A 209 -12.88 4.55 -16.98
C LEU A 209 -13.34 4.61 -18.44
N HIS A 210 -13.24 5.79 -19.07
CA HIS A 210 -13.82 6.01 -20.40
C HIS A 210 -12.79 5.91 -21.51
N ASP A 211 -11.61 6.50 -21.32
CA ASP A 211 -10.60 6.60 -22.38
C ASP A 211 -9.57 5.45 -22.31
N GLY A 212 -9.65 4.61 -21.27
CA GLY A 212 -8.78 3.44 -21.09
C GLY A 212 -7.32 3.77 -20.77
N LEU A 213 -7.02 5.03 -20.41
CA LEU A 213 -5.68 5.44 -20.02
C LEU A 213 -5.28 4.74 -18.71
N SER A 214 -4.10 4.12 -18.70
CA SER A 214 -3.56 3.45 -17.53
C SER A 214 -2.61 4.40 -16.80
N PHE A 215 -2.97 4.76 -15.57
CA PHE A 215 -2.11 5.54 -14.68
C PHE A 215 -1.19 4.62 -13.89
N SER A 216 -0.02 5.13 -13.53
CA SER A 216 0.87 4.49 -12.58
C SER A 216 0.31 4.53 -11.17
N ALA A 217 0.77 3.61 -10.31
CA ALA A 217 0.40 3.62 -8.90
C ALA A 217 0.81 4.93 -8.19
N GLY A 218 1.89 5.59 -8.66
CA GLY A 218 2.32 6.89 -8.15
C GLY A 218 1.31 7.99 -8.44
N GLU A 219 0.85 8.11 -9.68
CA GLU A 219 -0.14 9.13 -10.07
C GLU A 219 -1.48 8.96 -9.33
N VAL A 220 -1.92 7.72 -9.13
CA VAL A 220 -3.13 7.43 -8.33
C VAL A 220 -2.94 7.81 -6.86
N ALA A 221 -1.76 7.53 -6.31
CA ALA A 221 -1.41 7.89 -4.93
C ALA A 221 -1.30 9.41 -4.73
N ASP A 222 -0.77 10.14 -5.70
CA ASP A 222 -0.66 11.60 -5.67
C ASP A 222 -2.06 12.24 -5.61
N VAL A 223 -3.00 11.77 -6.44
CA VAL A 223 -4.41 12.22 -6.39
C VAL A 223 -5.07 11.92 -5.05
N ALA A 224 -4.78 10.78 -4.43
CA ALA A 224 -5.30 10.47 -3.09
C ALA A 224 -4.82 11.50 -2.05
N LEU A 225 -3.53 11.90 -2.12
CA LEU A 225 -2.96 12.93 -1.24
C LEU A 225 -3.60 14.31 -1.46
N LEU A 226 -3.90 14.67 -2.72
CA LEU A 226 -4.60 15.91 -3.03
C LEU A 226 -6.00 15.96 -2.39
N ILE A 227 -6.72 14.83 -2.38
CA ILE A 227 -8.03 14.74 -1.71
C ILE A 227 -7.89 14.81 -0.19
N GLU A 228 -6.85 14.20 0.39
CA GLU A 228 -6.54 14.32 1.82
C GLU A 228 -6.29 15.79 2.21
N GLU A 229 -5.49 16.53 1.43
CA GLU A 229 -5.24 17.96 1.65
C GLU A 229 -6.51 18.79 1.50
N ALA A 230 -7.33 18.51 0.48
CA ALA A 230 -8.63 19.15 0.33
C ALA A 230 -9.51 18.95 1.57
N VAL A 231 -9.52 17.75 2.16
CA VAL A 231 -10.25 17.50 3.42
C VAL A 231 -9.70 18.31 4.57
N MET A 232 -8.37 18.39 4.70
CA MET A 232 -7.72 19.20 5.74
C MET A 232 -8.16 20.67 5.65
N VAL A 233 -8.11 21.25 4.45
CA VAL A 233 -8.44 22.67 4.23
C VAL A 233 -9.94 22.93 4.37
N VAL A 234 -10.80 22.05 3.85
CA VAL A 234 -12.25 22.28 3.73
C VAL A 234 -13.04 21.92 4.99
N TYR A 235 -12.53 20.99 5.81
CA TYR A 235 -13.24 20.50 7.00
C TYR A 235 -12.45 20.70 8.30
N VAL A 236 -11.19 20.21 8.34
CA VAL A 236 -10.42 20.15 9.59
C VAL A 236 -10.01 21.53 10.06
N GLN A 237 -9.32 22.30 9.22
CA GLN A 237 -8.83 23.63 9.58
C GLN A 237 -9.95 24.60 10.02
N PRO A 238 -11.12 24.67 9.34
CA PRO A 238 -12.23 25.50 9.81
C PRO A 238 -12.72 25.13 11.22
N GLN A 239 -12.84 23.84 11.52
CA GLN A 239 -13.27 23.35 12.83
C GLN A 239 -12.26 23.70 13.92
N GLU A 240 -10.97 23.45 13.68
CA GLU A 240 -9.89 23.80 14.61
C GLU A 240 -9.84 25.32 14.86
N ARG A 241 -9.91 26.12 13.79
CA ARG A 241 -9.93 27.58 13.90
C ARG A 241 -11.14 28.08 14.69
N ALA A 242 -12.31 27.46 14.52
CA ALA A 242 -13.51 27.78 15.29
C ALA A 242 -13.32 27.45 16.78
N ALA A 243 -12.80 26.27 17.10
CA ALA A 243 -12.49 25.87 18.48
C ALA A 243 -11.51 26.83 19.17
N LEU A 244 -10.43 27.21 18.49
CA LEU A 244 -9.44 28.18 19.00
C LEU A 244 -10.05 29.58 19.22
N ARG A 245 -10.98 30.02 18.37
CA ARG A 245 -11.71 31.29 18.55
C ARG A 245 -12.67 31.21 19.75
N ALA A 246 -13.38 30.11 19.91
CA ALA A 246 -14.30 29.87 21.02
C ALA A 246 -13.56 29.87 22.37
N ALA A 247 -12.48 29.11 22.49
CA ALA A 247 -11.66 29.04 23.70
C ALA A 247 -11.10 30.42 24.12
N ARG A 248 -10.69 31.25 23.15
CA ARG A 248 -10.23 32.62 23.42
C ARG A 248 -11.37 33.54 23.86
N LYS A 249 -12.57 33.38 23.29
CA LYS A 249 -13.75 34.16 23.69
C LYS A 249 -14.14 33.83 25.12
N GLU A 250 -14.24 32.54 25.46
CA GLU A 250 -14.58 32.07 26.79
C GLU A 250 -13.63 32.62 27.86
N ARG A 251 -12.31 32.57 27.61
CA ARG A 251 -11.31 33.14 28.52
C ARG A 251 -11.53 34.64 28.78
N ARG A 252 -11.84 35.42 27.73
CA ARG A 252 -12.11 36.86 27.86
C ARG A 252 -13.41 37.12 28.61
N ASP A 253 -14.43 36.32 28.38
CA ASP A 253 -15.73 36.45 29.04
C ASP A 253 -15.62 36.10 30.53
N GLN A 254 -14.87 35.05 30.88
CA GLN A 254 -14.54 34.70 32.27
C GLN A 254 -13.74 35.82 32.97
N TYR A 255 -12.74 36.40 32.29
CA TYR A 255 -11.98 37.53 32.84
C TYR A 255 -12.89 38.74 33.11
N ARG A 256 -13.74 39.11 32.14
CA ARG A 256 -14.69 40.22 32.28
C ARG A 256 -15.70 39.98 33.41
N ALA A 257 -16.19 38.76 33.56
CA ALA A 257 -17.13 38.40 34.62
C ALA A 257 -16.52 38.55 36.02
N LYS A 258 -15.25 38.15 36.20
CA LYS A 258 -14.53 38.26 37.48
C LYS A 258 -14.22 39.71 37.91
N HIS A 259 -14.08 40.64 36.97
CA HIS A 259 -13.70 42.03 37.24
C HIS A 259 -14.86 43.01 37.09
N LYS A 260 -16.11 42.51 37.16
CA LYS A 260 -17.34 43.31 37.09
C LYS A 260 -17.99 43.55 38.46
N SER A 261 -17.32 43.23 39.56
CA SER A 261 -17.68 43.63 40.94
C SER A 261 -16.82 44.81 41.39
#